data_AF-A0A2T6IXV0-F1
#
_entry.id   AF-A0A2T6IXV0-F1
#
_cell.length_a   1.000
_cell.length_b   1.000
_cell.length_c   1.000
_cell.angle_alpha   90.00
_cell.angle_beta   90.00
_cell.angle_gamma   90.00
#
_symmetry.space_group_name_H-M   'P 1'
#
loop_
_entity.id
_entity.type
_entity.pdbx_description
1 polymer ?
#
loop_
_entity_poly.entity_id
_entity_poly.type
_entity_poly.pdbx_seq_one_letter_code
_entity_poly.pdbx_strand_id
1 'polypeptide(L)'
;IVDQRLAQLEPASSPPSASPPASPSPASRPSGSASIAEAQQTDAAFVQQLLDLHERSKKVLEECFLLSSPASSSRSLLGVSPQQKLFRPCEETPWSDSGRDSGALSSAPDPLFQKSLKEAFEHFVNRDMGRQSFAHLLAIFCDRLLKKTSEKRSEEQIESMLVRVVEMFNYVTEKDVFAECYRSQLARRLLHETSASEDLEKSVIGKLKLKCGAHFTSKLEGMLHDLNGAADTYRKFLAWISEEKQKRPAEADAGEAQASVSGENEEKTVEKLLERVSVSSASAHMQTGATGHGVAFVDGIEFSVQILTTGYWPTYPTAPVNLPASMQLCQTVFEKFYASQTQHRRVTWIPALGTASVSAMFQKRHDFICNTYQACVLLLFNWESAHQRSEAEQNGPRVDPQLSLSTITAALGLDDATAKKMLASFFLGRFKIIKKLSDDAYAVNSGFTCLNRKIKIPTPVQEEVQSRERVEEDRSIAIEAAIVRIMKARKTMQHQQLLAEVLSQLSFFKPNPKLIKKRLEHLIEREFLERDAENTNLYRYVA
;
A
#
# COMPACT_ATOMS: atom_id res chain seq x y z
N ILE A 1 -29.21 -2.21 4.13
CA ILE A 1 -27.86 -2.50 3.62
C ILE A 1 -26.83 -2.54 4.74
N VAL A 2 -26.52 -1.42 5.42
CA VAL A 2 -25.53 -1.41 6.51
C VAL A 2 -25.91 -2.33 7.66
N ASP A 3 -27.16 -2.29 8.15
CA ASP A 3 -27.58 -3.19 9.25
C ASP A 3 -27.55 -4.68 8.84
N GLN A 4 -27.82 -4.99 7.56
CA GLN A 4 -27.66 -6.35 7.05
C GLN A 4 -26.19 -6.80 7.04
N ARG A 5 -25.27 -5.88 6.72
CA ARG A 5 -23.83 -6.15 6.80
C ARG A 5 -23.37 -6.36 8.25
N LEU A 6 -23.85 -5.54 9.19
CA LEU A 6 -23.57 -5.69 10.61
C LEU A 6 -24.07 -7.04 11.14
N ALA A 7 -25.29 -7.45 10.80
CA ALA A 7 -25.85 -8.74 11.18
C ALA A 7 -25.06 -9.94 10.61
N GLN A 8 -24.43 -9.79 9.44
CA GLN A 8 -23.55 -10.83 8.87
C GLN A 8 -22.18 -10.92 9.56
N LEU A 9 -21.75 -9.85 10.24
CA LEU A 9 -20.46 -9.75 10.92
C LEU A 9 -20.54 -10.17 12.39
N GLU A 10 -21.74 -10.22 12.98
CA GLU A 10 -21.92 -10.74 14.33
C GLU A 10 -21.63 -12.26 14.36
N PRO A 11 -20.73 -12.73 15.24
CA PRO A 11 -20.53 -14.15 15.42
C PRO A 11 -21.85 -14.76 15.89
N ALA A 12 -22.30 -15.84 15.24
CA ALA A 12 -23.51 -16.57 15.62
C ALA A 12 -23.50 -16.81 17.14
N SER A 13 -24.33 -16.05 17.85
CA SER A 13 -24.50 -16.19 19.29
C SER A 13 -25.04 -17.59 19.57
N SER A 14 -24.47 -18.21 20.59
CA SER A 14 -24.71 -19.58 21.02
C SER A 14 -26.23 -19.87 21.13
N PRO A 15 -26.75 -20.99 20.60
CA PRO A 15 -28.14 -21.35 20.87
C PRO A 15 -28.32 -21.68 22.36
N PRO A 16 -29.51 -21.41 22.93
CA PRO A 16 -29.76 -21.61 24.36
C PRO A 16 -29.71 -23.09 24.73
N SER A 17 -29.20 -23.37 25.93
CA SER A 17 -29.08 -24.70 26.51
C SER A 17 -30.43 -25.44 26.56
N ALA A 18 -30.52 -26.56 25.85
CA ALA A 18 -31.50 -27.60 26.12
C ALA A 18 -30.80 -28.97 26.11
N SER A 19 -31.10 -29.76 27.13
CA SER A 19 -30.50 -31.05 27.52
C SER A 19 -30.62 -32.18 26.46
N PRO A 20 -29.85 -33.28 26.56
CA PRO A 20 -29.63 -34.24 25.46
C PRO A 20 -30.71 -35.34 25.41
N PRO A 21 -30.83 -36.08 24.28
CA PRO A 21 -30.18 -37.41 24.29
C PRO A 21 -29.61 -37.92 22.94
N ALA A 22 -28.72 -38.93 23.09
CA ALA A 22 -28.43 -40.09 22.23
C ALA A 22 -27.53 -39.98 20.97
N SER A 23 -26.28 -40.45 21.16
CA SER A 23 -25.38 -41.24 20.28
C SER A 23 -24.92 -40.72 18.90
N PRO A 24 -23.67 -41.02 18.47
CA PRO A 24 -22.98 -40.27 17.42
C PRO A 24 -23.07 -40.93 16.04
N SER A 25 -23.32 -40.11 15.02
CA SER A 25 -23.03 -40.41 13.61
C SER A 25 -21.91 -39.47 13.13
N PRO A 26 -20.92 -39.94 12.34
CA PRO A 26 -19.79 -39.11 11.92
C PRO A 26 -20.20 -38.30 10.69
N ALA A 27 -20.90 -37.18 10.89
CA ALA A 27 -21.22 -36.25 9.82
C ALA A 27 -20.67 -34.86 10.16
N SER A 28 -19.66 -34.46 9.38
CA SER A 28 -19.27 -33.09 9.05
C SER A 28 -19.40 -32.04 10.16
N ARG A 29 -18.27 -31.74 10.82
CA ARG A 29 -18.08 -30.42 11.43
C ARG A 29 -18.27 -29.34 10.35
N PRO A 30 -19.09 -28.29 10.56
CA PRO A 30 -19.14 -27.17 9.64
C PRO A 30 -17.81 -26.41 9.73
N SER A 31 -17.11 -26.33 8.61
CA SER A 31 -15.88 -25.55 8.44
C SER A 31 -16.22 -24.05 8.50
N GLY A 32 -16.14 -23.48 9.70
CA GLY A 32 -16.15 -22.04 9.92
C GLY A 32 -14.82 -21.41 9.47
N SER A 33 -14.59 -21.34 8.16
CA SER A 33 -13.61 -20.44 7.57
C SER A 33 -14.05 -20.16 6.14
N ALA A 34 -14.83 -19.10 5.95
CA ALA A 34 -15.03 -18.54 4.62
C ALA A 34 -13.65 -18.29 4.01
N SER A 35 -13.44 -18.72 2.76
CA SER A 35 -12.18 -18.48 2.07
C SER A 35 -11.91 -16.97 2.02
N ILE A 36 -10.64 -16.55 2.14
CA ILE A 36 -10.26 -15.12 2.04
C ILE A 36 -10.84 -14.49 0.78
N ALA A 37 -10.93 -15.25 -0.32
CA ALA A 37 -11.53 -14.80 -1.57
C ALA A 37 -13.05 -14.57 -1.47
N GLU A 38 -13.77 -15.40 -0.71
CA GLU A 38 -15.21 -15.24 -0.48
C GLU A 38 -15.48 -14.00 0.37
N ALA A 39 -14.75 -13.82 1.47
CA ALA A 39 -14.84 -12.62 2.30
C ALA A 39 -14.58 -11.36 1.46
N GLN A 40 -13.50 -11.37 0.69
CA GLN A 40 -13.17 -10.29 -0.23
C GLN A 40 -14.29 -10.01 -1.23
N GLN A 41 -14.91 -11.04 -1.82
CA GLN A 41 -16.01 -10.84 -2.77
C GLN A 41 -17.24 -10.21 -2.10
N THR A 42 -17.56 -10.62 -0.87
CA THR A 42 -18.67 -10.01 -0.11
C THR A 42 -18.42 -8.53 0.19
N ASP A 43 -17.18 -8.15 0.51
CA ASP A 43 -16.80 -6.74 0.74
C ASP A 43 -17.01 -5.87 -0.51
N ALA A 44 -16.59 -6.37 -1.67
CA ALA A 44 -16.76 -5.64 -2.92
C ALA A 44 -18.23 -5.51 -3.32
N ALA A 45 -19.05 -6.54 -3.09
CA ALA A 45 -20.49 -6.47 -3.33
C ALA A 45 -21.16 -5.44 -2.42
N PHE A 46 -20.77 -5.38 -1.15
CA PHE A 46 -21.28 -4.38 -0.20
C PHE A 46 -20.94 -2.94 -0.63
N VAL A 47 -19.69 -2.67 -1.02
CA VAL A 47 -19.30 -1.34 -1.53
C VAL A 47 -20.08 -0.99 -2.79
N GLN A 48 -20.21 -1.92 -3.74
CA GLN A 48 -20.99 -1.72 -4.96
C GLN A 48 -22.46 -1.36 -4.66
N GLN A 49 -23.11 -2.08 -3.74
CA GLN A 49 -24.49 -1.78 -3.33
C GLN A 49 -24.65 -0.35 -2.79
N LEU A 50 -23.67 0.15 -2.03
CA LEU A 50 -23.69 1.52 -1.51
C LEU A 50 -23.44 2.55 -2.61
N LEU A 51 -22.53 2.28 -3.55
CA LEU A 51 -22.35 3.13 -4.72
C LEU A 51 -23.63 3.20 -5.57
N ASP A 52 -24.34 2.07 -5.74
CA ASP A 52 -25.58 2.01 -6.52
C ASP A 52 -26.71 2.76 -5.80
N LEU A 53 -26.79 2.63 -4.47
CA LEU A 53 -27.72 3.40 -3.66
C LEU A 53 -27.49 4.91 -3.82
N HIS A 54 -26.23 5.36 -3.74
CA HIS A 54 -25.87 6.77 -3.90
C HIS A 54 -26.30 7.33 -5.24
N GLU A 55 -26.00 6.62 -6.32
CA GLU A 55 -26.39 7.03 -7.67
C GLU A 55 -27.92 7.11 -7.83
N ARG A 56 -28.65 6.10 -7.35
CA ARG A 56 -30.12 6.09 -7.40
C ARG A 56 -30.73 7.21 -6.58
N SER A 57 -30.21 7.46 -5.37
CA SER A 57 -30.71 8.55 -4.53
C SER A 57 -30.44 9.93 -5.14
N LYS A 58 -29.31 10.11 -5.82
CA LYS A 58 -28.99 11.34 -6.56
C LYS A 58 -29.96 11.55 -7.72
N LYS A 59 -30.23 10.50 -8.51
CA LYS A 59 -31.22 10.54 -9.61
C LYS A 59 -32.62 10.91 -9.11
N VAL A 60 -33.10 10.28 -8.04
CA VAL A 60 -34.40 10.61 -7.43
C VAL A 60 -34.46 12.08 -7.01
N LEU A 61 -33.37 12.61 -6.48
CA LEU A 61 -33.29 14.02 -6.07
C LEU A 61 -33.31 14.98 -7.27
N GLU A 62 -32.60 14.64 -8.34
CA GLU A 62 -32.56 15.42 -9.58
C GLU A 62 -33.87 15.35 -10.38
N GLU A 63 -34.61 14.24 -10.30
CA GLU A 63 -35.86 14.05 -11.05
C GLU A 63 -37.11 14.48 -10.27
N CYS A 64 -37.17 14.20 -8.97
CA CYS A 64 -38.40 14.36 -8.18
C CYS A 64 -38.42 15.58 -7.25
N PHE A 65 -37.26 16.17 -6.93
CA PHE A 65 -37.15 17.22 -5.91
C PHE A 65 -36.54 18.51 -6.49
N LEU A 66 -37.16 19.02 -7.55
CA LEU A 66 -36.73 20.23 -8.26
C LEU A 66 -37.38 21.49 -7.68
N LEU A 67 -36.62 22.59 -7.60
CA LEU A 67 -37.19 23.90 -7.32
C LEU A 67 -38.05 24.36 -8.50
N SER A 68 -39.38 24.39 -8.34
CA SER A 68 -40.27 25.09 -9.27
C SER A 68 -40.15 26.60 -9.04
N SER A 69 -39.86 27.39 -10.08
CA SER A 69 -39.79 28.86 -10.00
C SER A 69 -41.13 29.48 -9.53
N PRO A 70 -41.12 30.57 -8.74
CA PRO A 70 -42.33 31.21 -8.22
C PRO A 70 -43.00 32.04 -9.33
N ALA A 71 -43.77 31.38 -10.19
CA ALA A 71 -44.68 32.05 -11.12
C ALA A 71 -46.08 31.43 -11.05
N SER A 72 -46.65 31.36 -9.85
CA SER A 72 -48.09 31.59 -9.65
C SER A 72 -48.37 31.79 -8.16
N SER A 73 -48.75 33.02 -7.84
CA SER A 73 -49.79 33.35 -6.87
C SER A 73 -49.82 32.55 -5.55
N SER A 74 -49.07 33.05 -4.57
CA SER A 74 -49.54 33.22 -3.18
C SER A 74 -50.64 32.25 -2.69
N ARG A 75 -50.24 31.12 -2.11
CA ARG A 75 -50.89 30.62 -0.88
C ARG A 75 -49.82 30.14 0.10
N SER A 76 -49.76 30.84 1.23
CA SER A 76 -48.91 30.57 2.38
C SER A 76 -48.88 29.07 2.74
N LEU A 77 -47.68 28.49 2.75
CA LEU A 77 -47.39 27.14 3.27
C LEU A 77 -46.86 27.19 4.72
N LEU A 78 -47.15 28.26 5.46
CA LEU A 78 -46.98 28.30 6.92
C LEU A 78 -48.26 27.76 7.56
N GLY A 79 -48.38 26.44 7.64
CA GLY A 79 -49.52 25.83 8.36
C GLY A 79 -49.82 24.35 8.12
N VAL A 80 -48.92 23.56 7.51
CA VAL A 80 -49.21 22.14 7.27
C VAL A 80 -48.09 21.25 7.80
N SER A 81 -48.47 20.32 8.67
CA SER A 81 -47.60 19.40 9.40
C SER A 81 -46.76 18.52 8.47
N PRO A 82 -45.53 18.10 8.87
CA PRO A 82 -44.57 17.40 8.00
C PRO A 82 -45.08 16.10 7.36
N GLN A 83 -46.10 15.46 7.94
CA GLN A 83 -46.61 14.16 7.50
C GLN A 83 -47.52 14.21 6.26
N GLN A 84 -48.06 15.37 5.88
CA GLN A 84 -48.95 15.48 4.71
C GLN A 84 -48.24 15.72 3.37
N LYS A 85 -46.90 15.84 3.37
CA LYS A 85 -46.10 16.03 2.14
C LYS A 85 -45.67 14.72 1.47
N LEU A 86 -46.00 13.56 2.03
CA LEU A 86 -45.46 12.26 1.60
C LEU A 86 -46.31 11.48 0.59
N PHE A 87 -47.52 11.94 0.25
CA PHE A 87 -48.38 11.23 -0.70
C PHE A 87 -49.18 12.21 -1.59
N ARG A 88 -48.60 12.56 -2.75
CA ARG A 88 -49.40 12.82 -3.95
C ARG A 88 -48.70 12.15 -5.14
N PRO A 89 -49.27 11.07 -5.71
CA PRO A 89 -48.90 10.62 -7.04
C PRO A 89 -49.25 11.73 -8.04
N CYS A 90 -48.37 11.96 -9.02
CA CYS A 90 -48.60 12.89 -10.10
C CYS A 90 -49.80 12.39 -10.93
N GLU A 91 -50.94 13.08 -10.89
CA GLU A 91 -52.04 12.80 -11.81
C GLU A 91 -51.67 13.33 -13.20
N GLU A 92 -51.71 12.44 -14.19
CA GLU A 92 -51.64 12.79 -15.60
C GLU A 92 -52.91 13.57 -16.00
N THR A 93 -52.78 14.82 -16.41
CA THR A 93 -53.82 15.51 -17.18
C THR A 93 -53.34 15.73 -18.61
N PRO A 94 -54.08 15.24 -19.64
CA PRO A 94 -53.73 15.44 -21.03
C PRO A 94 -54.31 16.74 -21.60
N TRP A 95 -53.63 17.26 -22.63
CA TRP A 95 -53.98 18.35 -23.57
C TRP A 95 -53.70 19.80 -23.14
N SER A 96 -52.69 20.44 -23.74
CA SER A 96 -52.91 21.26 -24.96
C SER A 96 -51.60 21.90 -25.43
N ASP A 97 -51.36 21.73 -26.72
CA ASP A 97 -50.29 22.30 -27.52
C ASP A 97 -50.48 23.82 -27.66
N SER A 98 -49.57 24.61 -27.09
CA SER A 98 -49.33 25.98 -27.53
C SER A 98 -47.89 26.38 -27.21
N GLY A 99 -47.09 26.51 -28.27
CA GLY A 99 -45.68 26.80 -28.19
C GLY A 99 -45.36 28.16 -27.56
N ARG A 100 -44.26 28.20 -26.80
CA ARG A 100 -43.33 29.33 -26.67
C ARG A 100 -42.07 28.92 -25.90
N ASP A 101 -40.95 29.34 -26.47
CA ASP A 101 -39.61 29.54 -25.89
C ASP A 101 -38.92 28.37 -25.18
N SER A 102 -38.05 27.73 -25.95
CA SER A 102 -36.83 27.06 -25.53
C SER A 102 -35.88 28.03 -24.80
N GLY A 103 -36.16 28.29 -23.53
CA GLY A 103 -35.16 28.71 -22.54
C GLY A 103 -34.85 27.50 -21.67
N ALA A 104 -33.61 27.02 -21.67
CA ALA A 104 -33.17 25.95 -20.77
C ALA A 104 -33.24 26.47 -19.31
N LEU A 105 -34.39 26.26 -18.64
CA LEU A 105 -34.53 26.50 -17.21
C LEU A 105 -33.72 25.44 -16.45
N SER A 106 -32.63 25.87 -15.82
CA SER A 106 -31.87 25.04 -14.88
C SER A 106 -32.72 24.79 -13.63
N SER A 107 -33.42 23.65 -13.58
CA SER A 107 -34.06 23.16 -12.37
C SER A 107 -33.00 22.57 -11.44
N ALA A 108 -32.46 23.40 -10.55
CA ALA A 108 -31.56 22.90 -9.51
C ALA A 108 -32.38 22.06 -8.49
N PRO A 109 -31.81 20.96 -7.96
CA PRO A 109 -32.48 20.20 -6.91
C PRO A 109 -32.61 21.02 -5.63
N ASP A 110 -33.66 20.75 -4.84
CA ASP A 110 -33.94 21.44 -3.59
C ASP A 110 -32.77 21.26 -2.58
N PRO A 111 -32.15 22.37 -2.12
CA PRO A 111 -31.04 22.35 -1.16
C PRO A 111 -31.36 21.62 0.14
N LEU A 112 -32.62 21.62 0.60
CA LEU A 112 -33.03 20.92 1.82
C LEU A 112 -32.88 19.41 1.67
N PHE A 113 -33.31 18.87 0.53
CA PHE A 113 -33.18 17.45 0.23
C PHE A 113 -31.73 17.07 -0.05
N GLN A 114 -30.95 17.96 -0.70
CA GLN A 114 -29.51 17.74 -0.88
C GLN A 114 -28.77 17.63 0.45
N LYS A 115 -29.09 18.53 1.39
CA LYS A 115 -28.54 18.50 2.75
C LYS A 115 -28.96 17.23 3.50
N SER A 116 -30.23 16.86 3.44
CA SER A 116 -30.76 15.67 4.12
C SER A 116 -30.12 14.38 3.57
N LEU A 117 -29.94 14.30 2.25
CA LEU A 117 -29.25 13.20 1.60
C LEU A 117 -27.80 13.12 2.08
N LYS A 118 -27.10 14.26 2.10
CA LYS A 118 -25.72 14.33 2.56
C LYS A 118 -25.59 13.86 4.01
N GLU A 119 -26.42 14.35 4.92
CA GLU A 119 -26.41 13.95 6.33
C GLU A 119 -26.71 12.47 6.51
N ALA A 120 -27.64 11.91 5.72
CA ALA A 120 -27.94 10.48 5.76
C ALA A 120 -26.71 9.64 5.36
N PHE A 121 -26.05 9.97 4.24
CA PHE A 121 -24.84 9.28 3.80
C PHE A 121 -23.69 9.44 4.79
N GLU A 122 -23.45 10.65 5.32
CA GLU A 122 -22.45 10.86 6.38
C GLU A 122 -22.75 10.05 7.64
N HIS A 123 -24.02 9.80 7.96
CA HIS A 123 -24.36 9.00 9.12
C HIS A 123 -24.07 7.49 8.92
N PHE A 124 -24.67 6.85 7.90
CA PHE A 124 -24.59 5.39 7.81
C PHE A 124 -23.25 4.87 7.28
N VAL A 125 -22.56 5.64 6.43
CA VAL A 125 -21.26 5.24 5.87
C VAL A 125 -20.18 5.17 6.95
N ASN A 126 -20.31 5.99 8.00
CA ASN A 126 -19.33 6.10 9.08
C ASN A 126 -19.73 5.31 10.33
N ARG A 127 -20.74 4.42 10.26
CA ARG A 127 -21.03 3.51 11.38
C ARG A 127 -19.90 2.51 11.52
N ASP A 128 -19.57 2.21 12.77
CA ASP A 128 -18.55 1.22 13.08
C ASP A 128 -19.04 -0.17 12.65
N MET A 129 -18.32 -0.77 11.70
CA MET A 129 -18.57 -2.13 11.20
C MET A 129 -17.63 -3.15 11.87
N GLY A 130 -17.00 -2.79 12.99
CA GLY A 130 -16.12 -3.64 13.78
C GLY A 130 -14.73 -3.72 13.16
N ARG A 131 -14.48 -4.75 12.34
CA ARG A 131 -13.10 -5.09 11.94
C ARG A 131 -12.50 -4.14 10.91
N GLN A 132 -13.32 -3.58 10.03
CA GLN A 132 -12.90 -2.67 8.95
C GLN A 132 -13.89 -1.50 8.84
N SER A 133 -13.38 -0.27 8.75
CA SER A 133 -14.20 0.90 8.47
C SER A 133 -14.56 0.96 6.99
N PHE A 134 -15.63 1.68 6.64
CA PHE A 134 -15.99 1.86 5.22
C PHE A 134 -14.88 2.52 4.40
N ALA A 135 -14.11 3.44 5.02
CA ALA A 135 -12.94 4.04 4.39
C ALA A 135 -11.94 2.99 3.88
N HIS A 136 -11.67 1.97 4.69
CA HIS A 136 -10.79 0.86 4.32
C HIS A 136 -11.40 -0.01 3.22
N LEU A 137 -12.69 -0.36 3.31
CA LEU A 137 -13.39 -1.13 2.29
C LEU A 137 -13.40 -0.41 0.93
N LEU A 138 -13.62 0.90 0.94
CA LEU A 138 -13.62 1.74 -0.24
C LEU A 138 -12.23 1.77 -0.91
N ALA A 139 -11.16 1.86 -0.13
CA ALA A 139 -9.79 1.78 -0.64
C ALA A 139 -9.50 0.41 -1.29
N ILE A 140 -9.86 -0.70 -0.61
CA ILE A 140 -9.74 -2.06 -1.18
C ILE A 140 -10.51 -2.18 -2.49
N PHE A 141 -11.70 -1.61 -2.57
CA PHE A 141 -12.50 -1.62 -3.79
C PHE A 141 -11.78 -0.87 -4.93
N CYS A 142 -11.24 0.34 -4.67
CA CYS A 142 -10.39 1.06 -5.63
C CYS A 142 -9.20 0.22 -6.11
N ASP A 143 -8.48 -0.43 -5.20
CA ASP A 143 -7.32 -1.26 -5.55
C ASP A 143 -7.68 -2.41 -6.50
N ARG A 144 -8.86 -3.01 -6.34
CA ARG A 144 -9.34 -4.06 -7.25
C ARG A 144 -9.74 -3.52 -8.61
N LEU A 145 -10.31 -2.32 -8.68
CA LEU A 145 -10.64 -1.65 -9.94
C LEU A 145 -9.40 -1.32 -10.78
N LEU A 146 -8.30 -0.97 -10.11
CA LEU A 146 -7.07 -0.48 -10.74
C LEU A 146 -6.04 -1.58 -11.03
N LYS A 147 -6.34 -2.85 -10.72
CA LYS A 147 -5.44 -3.98 -10.98
C LYS A 147 -5.71 -4.60 -12.36
N LYS A 148 -4.67 -5.07 -13.07
CA LYS A 148 -4.79 -5.81 -14.35
C LYS A 148 -5.85 -6.93 -14.34
N THR A 149 -6.06 -7.59 -13.20
CA THR A 149 -7.10 -8.64 -13.05
C THR A 149 -8.54 -8.12 -13.26
N SER A 150 -8.77 -6.81 -13.29
CA SER A 150 -10.07 -6.18 -13.60
C SER A 150 -10.42 -6.14 -15.09
N GLU A 151 -9.59 -6.72 -15.97
CA GLU A 151 -9.68 -6.79 -17.44
C GLU A 151 -11.07 -7.10 -18.04
N LYS A 152 -12.04 -7.56 -17.24
CA LYS A 152 -13.44 -7.71 -17.67
C LYS A 152 -14.17 -6.38 -17.92
N ARG A 153 -13.61 -5.24 -17.50
CA ARG A 153 -14.24 -3.91 -17.64
C ARG A 153 -13.42 -3.03 -18.58
N SER A 154 -14.10 -2.21 -19.39
CA SER A 154 -13.42 -1.21 -20.21
C SER A 154 -12.81 -0.10 -19.35
N GLU A 155 -11.82 0.62 -19.87
CA GLU A 155 -11.25 1.77 -19.16
C GLU A 155 -12.30 2.84 -18.85
N GLU A 156 -13.28 3.08 -19.74
CA GLU A 156 -14.36 4.04 -19.46
C GLU A 156 -15.27 3.58 -18.32
N GLN A 157 -15.53 2.26 -18.22
CA GLN A 157 -16.30 1.70 -17.12
C GLN A 157 -15.56 1.82 -15.79
N ILE A 158 -14.23 1.61 -15.80
CA ILE A 158 -13.40 1.78 -14.61
C ILE A 158 -13.39 3.25 -14.20
N GLU A 159 -13.18 4.17 -15.13
CA GLU A 159 -13.18 5.61 -14.90
C GLU A 159 -14.53 6.10 -14.32
N SER A 160 -15.66 5.65 -14.88
CA SER A 160 -16.99 5.93 -14.34
C SER A 160 -17.16 5.42 -12.90
N MET A 161 -16.63 4.23 -12.61
CA MET A 161 -16.65 3.69 -11.25
C MET A 161 -15.76 4.48 -10.29
N LEU A 162 -14.59 4.94 -10.74
CA LEU A 162 -13.69 5.77 -9.94
C LEU A 162 -14.33 7.11 -9.58
N VAL A 163 -15.07 7.73 -10.51
CA VAL A 163 -15.86 8.94 -10.22
C VAL A 163 -16.85 8.68 -9.09
N ARG A 164 -17.61 7.58 -9.15
CA ARG A 164 -18.58 7.20 -8.10
C ARG A 164 -17.91 6.93 -6.76
N VAL A 165 -16.73 6.30 -6.76
CA VAL A 165 -15.96 6.10 -5.53
C VAL A 165 -15.52 7.43 -4.92
N VAL A 166 -14.99 8.37 -5.73
CA VAL A 166 -14.58 9.70 -5.22
C VAL A 166 -15.78 10.54 -4.76
N GLU A 167 -16.95 10.39 -5.40
CA GLU A 167 -18.18 10.99 -4.91
C GLU A 167 -18.57 10.44 -3.52
N MET A 168 -18.54 9.12 -3.36
CA MET A 168 -18.82 8.45 -2.08
C MET A 168 -17.81 8.81 -0.99
N PHE A 169 -16.53 8.94 -1.35
CA PHE A 169 -15.45 9.33 -0.44
C PHE A 169 -15.71 10.69 0.25
N ASN A 170 -16.51 11.58 -0.33
CA ASN A 170 -16.86 12.85 0.31
C ASN A 170 -17.65 12.69 1.61
N TYR A 171 -18.41 11.59 1.74
CA TYR A 171 -19.19 11.29 2.94
C TYR A 171 -18.35 10.57 4.01
N VAL A 172 -17.12 10.18 3.71
CA VAL A 172 -16.25 9.43 4.63
C VAL A 172 -15.56 10.38 5.62
N THR A 173 -15.60 10.04 6.90
CA THR A 173 -14.97 10.81 7.99
C THR A 173 -13.50 10.43 8.19
N GLU A 174 -13.15 9.14 8.16
CA GLU A 174 -11.79 8.64 8.33
C GLU A 174 -11.00 8.67 7.01
N LYS A 175 -10.79 9.87 6.45
CA LYS A 175 -10.09 10.04 5.16
C LYS A 175 -8.61 9.66 5.24
N ASP A 176 -8.01 9.76 6.42
CA ASP A 176 -6.66 9.31 6.72
C ASP A 176 -6.50 7.78 6.61
N VAL A 177 -7.48 7.02 7.10
CA VAL A 177 -7.50 5.55 6.95
C VAL A 177 -7.58 5.17 5.48
N PHE A 178 -8.44 5.83 4.70
CA PHE A 178 -8.50 5.63 3.25
C PHE A 178 -7.15 5.97 2.60
N ALA A 179 -6.57 7.14 2.93
CA ALA A 179 -5.33 7.60 2.32
C ALA A 179 -4.16 6.64 2.58
N GLU A 180 -3.99 6.16 3.82
CA GLU A 180 -2.90 5.24 4.16
C GLU A 180 -3.09 3.85 3.53
N CYS A 181 -4.33 3.37 3.51
CA CYS A 181 -4.67 2.11 2.85
C CYS A 181 -4.44 2.19 1.33
N TYR A 182 -4.92 3.26 0.71
CA TYR A 182 -4.74 3.54 -0.72
C TYR A 182 -3.27 3.72 -1.08
N ARG A 183 -2.49 4.43 -0.27
CA ARG A 183 -1.04 4.61 -0.43
C ARG A 183 -0.30 3.27 -0.40
N SER A 184 -0.63 2.42 0.58
CA SER A 184 -0.05 1.07 0.70
C SER A 184 -0.41 0.20 -0.51
N GLN A 185 -1.65 0.29 -0.99
CA GLN A 185 -2.12 -0.43 -2.17
C GLN A 185 -1.46 0.06 -3.46
N LEU A 186 -1.41 1.38 -3.68
CA LEU A 186 -0.73 2.02 -4.80
C LEU A 186 0.74 1.59 -4.85
N ALA A 187 1.45 1.63 -3.72
CA ALA A 187 2.85 1.22 -3.66
C ALA A 187 3.07 -0.20 -4.17
N ARG A 188 2.21 -1.14 -3.76
CA ARG A 188 2.27 -2.53 -4.25
C ARG A 188 1.97 -2.62 -5.74
N ARG A 189 0.97 -1.88 -6.24
CA ARG A 189 0.61 -1.92 -7.67
C ARG A 189 1.73 -1.36 -8.54
N LEU A 190 2.35 -0.28 -8.08
CA LEU A 190 3.48 0.40 -8.72
C LEU A 190 4.74 -0.49 -8.73
N LEU A 191 5.15 -1.05 -7.58
CA LEU A 191 6.38 -1.87 -7.49
C LEU A 191 6.26 -3.25 -8.16
N HIS A 192 5.05 -3.79 -8.25
CA HIS A 192 4.80 -5.08 -8.90
C HIS A 192 4.23 -4.97 -10.31
N GLU A 193 4.10 -3.75 -10.83
CA GLU A 193 3.55 -3.43 -12.16
C GLU A 193 2.19 -4.14 -12.40
N THR A 194 1.34 -4.15 -11.38
CA THR A 194 0.00 -4.77 -11.46
C THR A 194 -1.11 -3.77 -11.78
N SER A 195 -0.78 -2.49 -11.97
CA SER A 195 -1.76 -1.46 -12.37
C SER A 195 -2.32 -1.73 -13.77
N ALA A 196 -3.62 -1.50 -13.95
CA ALA A 196 -4.32 -1.66 -15.23
C ALA A 196 -3.86 -0.60 -16.25
N SER A 197 -3.78 0.66 -15.83
CA SER A 197 -3.31 1.78 -16.65
C SER A 197 -2.71 2.87 -15.77
N GLU A 198 -1.61 3.49 -16.20
CA GLU A 198 -0.99 4.62 -15.50
C GLU A 198 -1.91 5.86 -15.52
N ASP A 199 -2.68 6.03 -16.59
CA ASP A 199 -3.60 7.15 -16.74
C ASP A 199 -4.77 7.07 -15.75
N LEU A 200 -5.26 5.87 -15.45
CA LEU A 200 -6.27 5.66 -14.42
C LEU A 200 -5.74 5.96 -13.01
N GLU A 201 -4.47 5.62 -12.72
CA GLU A 201 -3.82 5.97 -11.45
C GLU A 201 -3.69 7.49 -11.30
N LYS A 202 -3.24 8.18 -12.36
CA LYS A 202 -3.18 9.66 -12.37
C LYS A 202 -4.58 10.29 -12.25
N SER A 203 -5.57 9.72 -12.93
CA SER A 203 -6.96 10.18 -12.94
C SER A 203 -7.57 10.19 -11.53
N VAL A 204 -7.45 9.07 -10.79
CA VAL A 204 -8.02 8.98 -9.44
C VAL A 204 -7.27 9.88 -8.45
N ILE A 205 -5.94 10.00 -8.56
CA ILE A 205 -5.15 10.91 -7.72
C ILE A 205 -5.55 12.37 -8.02
N GLY A 206 -5.71 12.74 -9.28
CA GLY A 206 -6.20 14.07 -9.68
C GLY A 206 -7.58 14.38 -9.10
N LYS A 207 -8.51 13.41 -9.13
CA LYS A 207 -9.84 13.56 -8.52
C LYS A 207 -9.78 13.71 -7.00
N LEU A 208 -8.93 12.95 -6.33
CA LEU A 208 -8.72 13.08 -4.88
C LEU A 208 -8.09 14.43 -4.52
N LYS A 209 -7.16 14.95 -5.35
CA LYS A 209 -6.57 16.28 -5.19
C LYS A 209 -7.60 17.40 -5.27
N LEU A 210 -8.53 17.30 -6.22
CA LEU A 210 -9.62 18.28 -6.33
C LEU A 210 -10.52 18.33 -5.10
N LYS A 211 -10.69 17.20 -4.39
CA LYS A 211 -11.55 17.11 -3.20
C LYS A 211 -10.83 17.46 -1.89
N CYS A 212 -9.59 17.00 -1.73
CA CYS A 212 -8.85 17.11 -0.47
C CYS A 212 -7.62 18.04 -0.51
N GLY A 213 -7.32 18.62 -1.68
CA GLY A 213 -6.17 19.49 -1.88
C GLY A 213 -4.84 18.74 -2.10
N ALA A 214 -3.80 19.49 -2.45
CA ALA A 214 -2.48 18.95 -2.81
C ALA A 214 -1.75 18.28 -1.63
N HIS A 215 -1.98 18.73 -0.39
CA HIS A 215 -1.35 18.12 0.78
C HIS A 215 -1.77 16.65 0.97
N PHE A 216 -3.00 16.31 0.59
CA PHE A 216 -3.50 14.94 0.67
C PHE A 216 -2.82 14.01 -0.34
N THR A 217 -2.66 14.47 -1.59
CA THR A 217 -2.12 13.65 -2.68
C THR A 217 -0.60 13.72 -2.82
N SER A 218 0.08 14.65 -2.15
CA SER A 218 1.52 14.90 -2.31
C SER A 218 2.38 13.63 -2.22
N LYS A 219 2.13 12.74 -1.26
CA LYS A 219 2.85 11.46 -1.15
C LYS A 219 2.57 10.51 -2.32
N LEU A 220 1.32 10.44 -2.78
CA LEU A 220 0.90 9.59 -3.90
C LEU A 220 1.50 10.08 -5.23
N GLU A 221 1.47 11.40 -5.45
CA GLU A 221 2.09 12.06 -6.61
C GLU A 221 3.61 11.85 -6.60
N GLY A 222 4.24 11.97 -5.43
CA GLY A 222 5.67 11.69 -5.25
C GLY A 222 6.05 10.26 -5.62
N MET A 223 5.23 9.27 -5.26
CA MET A 223 5.45 7.86 -5.65
C MET A 223 5.40 7.65 -7.17
N LEU A 224 4.46 8.29 -7.87
CA LEU A 224 4.41 8.24 -9.33
C LEU A 224 5.62 8.91 -9.97
N HIS A 225 6.05 10.06 -9.42
CA HIS A 225 7.22 10.77 -9.92
C HIS A 225 8.52 9.96 -9.75
N ASP A 226 8.69 9.31 -8.59
CA ASP A 226 9.85 8.47 -8.31
C ASP A 226 9.99 7.34 -9.35
N LEU A 227 8.89 6.67 -9.71
CA LEU A 227 8.92 5.61 -10.72
C LEU A 227 9.17 6.14 -12.13
N ASN A 228 8.55 7.25 -12.50
CA ASN A 228 8.78 7.85 -13.82
C ASN A 228 10.24 8.31 -13.98
N GLY A 229 10.90 8.74 -12.89
CA GLY A 229 12.32 9.09 -12.87
C GLY A 229 13.29 7.92 -12.63
N ALA A 230 12.79 6.72 -12.30
CA ALA A 230 13.65 5.58 -11.97
C ALA A 230 14.47 5.11 -13.18
N ALA A 231 13.86 5.09 -14.37
CA ALA A 231 14.54 4.74 -15.62
C ALA A 231 15.70 5.68 -15.95
N ASP A 232 15.53 6.98 -15.68
CA ASP A 232 16.57 7.98 -15.91
C ASP A 232 17.75 7.80 -14.96
N THR A 233 17.46 7.52 -13.69
CA THR A 233 18.50 7.28 -12.69
C THR A 233 19.30 6.03 -13.02
N TYR A 234 18.61 4.96 -13.45
CA TYR A 234 19.27 3.72 -13.87
C TYR A 234 20.10 3.92 -15.15
N ARG A 235 19.63 4.72 -16.11
CA ARG A 235 20.42 5.07 -17.30
C ARG A 235 21.70 5.82 -16.95
N LYS A 236 21.63 6.76 -16.01
CA LYS A 236 22.81 7.47 -15.47
C LYS A 236 23.79 6.50 -14.81
N PHE A 237 23.29 5.49 -14.11
CA PHE A 237 24.13 4.45 -13.52
C PHE A 237 24.89 3.65 -14.58
N LEU A 238 24.22 3.25 -15.67
CA LEU A 238 24.88 2.54 -16.78
C LEU A 238 25.93 3.42 -17.48
N ALA A 239 25.62 4.69 -17.71
CA ALA A 239 26.55 5.66 -18.27
C ALA A 239 27.79 5.81 -17.38
N TRP A 240 27.58 5.97 -16.06
CA TRP A 240 28.66 6.05 -15.09
C TRP A 240 29.56 4.81 -15.10
N ILE A 241 29.00 3.59 -15.17
CA ILE A 241 29.80 2.36 -15.31
C ILE A 241 30.66 2.42 -16.58
N SER A 242 30.11 2.89 -17.69
CA SER A 242 30.84 2.97 -18.96
C SER A 242 31.94 4.05 -18.95
N GLU A 243 31.68 5.20 -18.34
CA GLU A 243 32.63 6.29 -18.17
C GLU A 243 33.79 5.87 -17.27
N GLU A 244 33.51 5.27 -16.12
CA GLU A 244 34.54 4.83 -15.18
C GLU A 244 35.42 3.71 -15.76
N LYS A 245 34.86 2.88 -16.64
CA LYS A 245 35.64 1.90 -17.41
C LYS A 245 36.49 2.52 -18.52
N GLN A 246 36.09 3.66 -19.09
CA GLN A 246 36.87 4.39 -20.08
C GLN A 246 37.96 5.27 -19.46
N LYS A 247 37.72 5.79 -18.25
CA LYS A 247 38.74 6.48 -17.44
C LYS A 247 39.92 5.59 -17.09
N ARG A 248 39.79 4.26 -17.21
CA ARG A 248 40.91 3.30 -17.22
C ARG A 248 41.96 3.80 -18.21
N PRO A 249 43.04 4.46 -17.78
CA PRO A 249 43.85 5.21 -18.70
C PRO A 249 44.89 4.28 -19.33
N ALA A 250 45.28 4.68 -20.53
CA ALA A 250 46.56 4.41 -21.14
C ALA A 250 47.77 4.95 -20.32
N GLU A 251 47.69 4.93 -18.98
CA GLU A 251 48.73 5.32 -18.01
C GLU A 251 49.57 4.12 -17.54
N ALA A 252 49.38 2.94 -18.16
CA ALA A 252 50.35 1.86 -18.04
C ALA A 252 51.63 2.09 -18.88
N ASP A 253 51.75 3.19 -19.63
CA ASP A 253 52.89 3.48 -20.52
C ASP A 253 53.47 4.91 -20.43
N ALA A 254 53.11 5.71 -19.42
CA ALA A 254 53.75 7.02 -19.21
C ALA A 254 54.20 7.17 -17.76
N GLY A 255 55.52 7.26 -17.58
CA GLY A 255 56.21 7.23 -16.30
C GLY A 255 55.83 8.34 -15.31
N GLU A 256 56.05 7.97 -14.05
CA GLU A 256 56.19 8.77 -12.83
C GLU A 256 56.12 10.30 -13.00
N ALA A 257 55.03 10.91 -12.51
CA ALA A 257 55.07 12.24 -11.90
C ALA A 257 53.88 12.44 -10.94
N GLN A 258 54.20 12.32 -9.65
CA GLN A 258 53.56 12.94 -8.46
C GLN A 258 52.08 13.37 -8.56
N ALA A 259 51.19 12.61 -7.91
CA ALA A 259 49.83 13.04 -7.58
C ALA A 259 49.51 12.88 -6.08
N SER A 260 48.55 13.67 -5.63
CA SER A 260 48.14 13.90 -4.24
C SER A 260 47.46 12.69 -3.59
N VAL A 261 47.91 12.36 -2.38
CA VAL A 261 47.69 11.09 -1.64
C VAL A 261 46.25 10.81 -1.17
N SER A 262 45.27 11.71 -1.36
CA SER A 262 43.90 11.47 -0.87
C SER A 262 42.92 10.90 -1.90
N GLY A 263 43.20 10.99 -3.20
CA GLY A 263 42.30 10.50 -4.27
C GLY A 263 42.62 9.09 -4.78
N GLU A 264 43.90 8.71 -4.79
CA GLU A 264 44.36 7.47 -5.44
C GLU A 264 43.81 6.18 -4.82
N ASN A 265 43.49 6.19 -3.52
CA ASN A 265 43.05 4.99 -2.81
C ASN A 265 41.57 4.67 -3.07
N GLU A 266 40.73 5.70 -3.23
CA GLU A 266 39.31 5.52 -3.56
C GLU A 266 39.13 5.09 -5.03
N GLU A 267 39.92 5.69 -5.94
CA GLU A 267 39.87 5.40 -7.38
C GLU A 267 40.30 3.96 -7.68
N LYS A 268 41.43 3.49 -7.11
CA LYS A 268 41.85 2.08 -7.17
C LYS A 268 40.80 1.11 -6.58
N THR A 269 40.04 1.55 -5.59
CA THR A 269 38.96 0.75 -4.98
C THR A 269 37.72 0.70 -5.87
N VAL A 270 37.43 1.72 -6.69
CA VAL A 270 36.33 1.68 -7.67
C VAL A 270 36.70 0.76 -8.83
N GLU A 271 37.92 0.89 -9.35
CA GLU A 271 38.43 0.09 -10.47
C GLU A 271 38.34 -1.41 -10.19
N LYS A 272 38.84 -1.85 -9.02
CA LYS A 272 38.79 -3.26 -8.60
C LYS A 272 37.36 -3.80 -8.50
N LEU A 273 36.39 -2.96 -8.13
CA LEU A 273 34.97 -3.38 -8.07
C LEU A 273 34.37 -3.54 -9.46
N LEU A 274 34.77 -2.69 -10.42
CA LEU A 274 34.23 -2.70 -11.78
C LEU A 274 34.81 -3.79 -12.69
N GLU A 275 35.86 -4.51 -12.27
CA GLU A 275 36.41 -5.66 -13.01
C GLU A 275 35.37 -6.76 -13.25
N ARG A 276 34.50 -6.99 -12.26
CA ARG A 276 33.42 -8.00 -12.32
C ARG A 276 32.10 -7.43 -12.83
N VAL A 277 32.09 -6.18 -13.30
CA VAL A 277 30.91 -5.50 -13.82
C VAL A 277 30.99 -5.47 -15.34
N SER A 278 29.88 -5.67 -16.05
CA SER A 278 29.77 -5.42 -17.49
C SER A 278 28.42 -4.80 -17.82
N VAL A 279 28.32 -4.15 -18.99
CA VAL A 279 27.06 -3.54 -19.45
C VAL A 279 26.73 -4.16 -20.80
N SER A 280 25.48 -4.60 -20.97
CA SER A 280 24.97 -5.17 -22.22
C SER A 280 23.79 -4.34 -22.73
N SER A 281 23.65 -4.21 -24.03
CA SER A 281 22.46 -3.62 -24.67
C SER A 281 21.27 -4.58 -24.73
N ALA A 282 21.49 -5.88 -24.49
CA ALA A 282 20.46 -6.92 -24.54
C ALA A 282 20.09 -7.40 -23.12
N SER A 283 18.83 -7.20 -22.72
CA SER A 283 18.21 -7.94 -21.61
C SER A 283 17.54 -9.18 -22.17
N ALA A 284 17.91 -10.36 -21.67
CA ALA A 284 17.25 -11.61 -22.04
C ALA A 284 16.02 -11.90 -21.17
N HIS A 285 15.84 -11.20 -20.03
CA HIS A 285 14.95 -11.67 -18.96
C HIS A 285 14.40 -10.58 -18.02
N MET A 286 13.81 -9.49 -18.52
CA MET A 286 12.97 -8.65 -17.65
C MET A 286 11.60 -8.26 -18.23
N GLN A 287 10.60 -8.42 -17.36
CA GLN A 287 9.21 -7.95 -17.48
C GLN A 287 9.04 -6.55 -16.90
N THR A 288 10.09 -5.92 -16.36
CA THR A 288 10.00 -4.54 -15.86
C THR A 288 9.97 -3.56 -17.02
N GLY A 289 9.05 -2.61 -16.98
CA GLY A 289 8.79 -1.59 -18.02
C GLY A 289 9.92 -0.59 -18.28
N ALA A 290 11.19 -0.97 -18.14
CA ALA A 290 12.34 -0.19 -18.59
C ALA A 290 12.53 -0.38 -20.10
N THR A 291 11.87 0.48 -20.87
CA THR A 291 12.00 0.61 -22.31
C THR A 291 13.47 0.74 -22.74
N GLY A 292 14.02 -0.25 -23.45
CA GLY A 292 15.16 -0.07 -24.36
C GLY A 292 16.49 0.45 -23.80
N HIS A 293 16.69 0.44 -22.48
CA HIS A 293 17.96 0.81 -21.86
C HIS A 293 18.74 -0.46 -21.48
N GLY A 294 20.06 -0.43 -21.64
CA GLY A 294 20.93 -1.60 -21.38
C GLY A 294 20.82 -2.11 -19.94
N VAL A 295 21.53 -3.20 -19.63
CA VAL A 295 21.53 -3.80 -18.30
C VAL A 295 22.94 -4.00 -17.78
N ALA A 296 23.13 -3.72 -16.49
CA ALA A 296 24.38 -4.01 -15.78
C ALA A 296 24.40 -5.47 -15.34
N PHE A 297 25.49 -6.16 -15.65
CA PHE A 297 25.82 -7.47 -15.10
C PHE A 297 26.89 -7.28 -14.03
N VAL A 298 26.59 -7.61 -12.79
CA VAL A 298 27.54 -7.54 -11.68
C VAL A 298 27.78 -8.96 -11.22
N ASP A 299 29.00 -9.45 -11.40
CA ASP A 299 29.38 -10.82 -11.08
C ASP A 299 28.48 -11.89 -11.73
N GLY A 300 28.09 -11.64 -12.99
CA GLY A 300 27.17 -12.50 -13.74
C GLY A 300 25.70 -12.38 -13.33
N ILE A 301 25.35 -11.51 -12.38
CA ILE A 301 23.97 -11.21 -11.98
C ILE A 301 23.45 -10.04 -12.81
N GLU A 302 22.34 -10.23 -13.52
CA GLU A 302 21.57 -9.14 -14.12
C GLU A 302 21.01 -8.24 -13.01
N PHE A 303 21.53 -7.03 -12.89
CA PHE A 303 21.26 -6.13 -11.77
C PHE A 303 20.46 -4.91 -12.21
N SER A 304 19.33 -4.68 -11.55
CA SER A 304 18.48 -3.50 -11.73
C SER A 304 18.06 -2.95 -10.37
N VAL A 305 17.90 -1.64 -10.28
CA VAL A 305 17.65 -0.93 -9.02
C VAL A 305 16.70 0.24 -9.24
N GLN A 306 15.78 0.41 -8.29
CA GLN A 306 14.82 1.50 -8.25
C GLN A 306 15.06 2.33 -6.99
N ILE A 307 15.12 3.65 -7.14
CA ILE A 307 15.27 4.58 -6.02
C ILE A 307 13.91 5.14 -5.66
N LEU A 308 13.55 5.04 -4.38
CA LEU A 308 12.28 5.50 -3.84
C LEU A 308 12.54 6.56 -2.78
N THR A 309 11.76 7.64 -2.80
CA THR A 309 11.90 8.74 -1.83
C THR A 309 11.31 8.37 -0.48
N THR A 310 12.13 8.38 0.57
CA THR A 310 11.66 8.13 1.94
C THR A 310 10.62 9.16 2.35
N GLY A 311 9.50 8.71 2.93
CA GLY A 311 8.39 9.57 3.36
C GLY A 311 7.21 9.65 2.38
N TYR A 312 7.44 9.39 1.08
CA TYR A 312 6.36 9.19 0.11
C TYR A 312 5.84 7.75 0.16
N TRP A 313 6.77 6.80 0.12
CA TRP A 313 6.47 5.37 0.13
C TRP A 313 6.15 4.85 1.53
N PRO A 314 5.34 3.77 1.65
CA PRO A 314 5.09 3.11 2.93
C PRO A 314 6.38 2.69 3.61
N THR A 315 6.36 2.67 4.93
CA THR A 315 7.46 2.10 5.71
C THR A 315 7.35 0.58 5.67
N TYR A 316 8.43 -0.09 5.27
CA TYR A 316 8.49 -1.54 5.20
C TYR A 316 9.37 -2.04 6.36
N PRO A 317 8.84 -2.91 7.25
CA PRO A 317 9.68 -3.59 8.21
C PRO A 317 10.75 -4.38 7.45
N THR A 318 12.01 -4.12 7.75
CA THR A 318 13.15 -4.81 7.17
C THR A 318 13.97 -5.42 8.30
N ALA A 319 14.30 -6.70 8.15
CA ALA A 319 15.31 -7.34 8.98
C ALA A 319 16.65 -7.21 8.22
N PRO A 320 17.75 -6.86 8.91
CA PRO A 320 19.06 -6.93 8.28
C PRO A 320 19.28 -8.37 7.82
N VAL A 321 19.80 -8.54 6.61
CA VAL A 321 20.10 -9.85 6.04
C VAL A 321 21.53 -9.86 5.54
N ASN A 322 22.25 -10.92 5.87
CA ASN A 322 23.55 -11.20 5.32
C ASN A 322 23.38 -11.66 3.87
N LEU A 323 23.63 -10.75 2.93
CA LEU A 323 23.52 -11.04 1.50
C LEU A 323 24.74 -11.84 1.02
N PRO A 324 24.59 -12.71 0.00
CA PRO A 324 25.72 -13.32 -0.69
C PRO A 324 26.69 -12.27 -1.26
N ALA A 325 27.98 -12.60 -1.33
CA ALA A 325 29.04 -11.68 -1.77
C ALA A 325 28.76 -11.00 -3.12
N SER A 326 28.23 -11.74 -4.10
CA SER A 326 27.84 -11.20 -5.40
C SER A 326 26.73 -10.14 -5.30
N MET A 327 25.74 -10.33 -4.41
CA MET A 327 24.67 -9.36 -4.19
C MET A 327 25.15 -8.14 -3.40
N GLN A 328 26.05 -8.33 -2.43
CA GLN A 328 26.70 -7.22 -1.71
C GLN A 328 27.53 -6.35 -2.68
N LEU A 329 28.18 -6.97 -3.67
CA LEU A 329 28.90 -6.24 -4.71
C LEU A 329 27.95 -5.35 -5.52
N CYS A 330 26.77 -5.85 -5.90
CA CYS A 330 25.75 -5.04 -6.58
C CYS A 330 25.38 -3.78 -5.76
N GLN A 331 25.17 -3.95 -4.45
CA GLN A 331 24.86 -2.83 -3.56
C GLN A 331 26.01 -1.83 -3.51
N THR A 332 27.23 -2.31 -3.29
CA THR A 332 28.43 -1.47 -3.16
C THR A 332 28.70 -0.66 -4.42
N VAL A 333 28.59 -1.28 -5.60
CA VAL A 333 28.79 -0.59 -6.89
C VAL A 333 27.77 0.52 -7.07
N PHE A 334 26.50 0.27 -6.74
CA PHE A 334 25.45 1.28 -6.85
C PHE A 334 25.57 2.40 -5.81
N GLU A 335 25.94 2.08 -4.57
CA GLU A 335 26.16 3.07 -3.51
C GLU A 335 27.26 4.06 -3.89
N LYS A 336 28.35 3.56 -4.48
CA LYS A 336 29.45 4.41 -4.98
C LYS A 336 28.97 5.37 -6.08
N PHE A 337 28.20 4.86 -7.05
CA PHE A 337 27.55 5.70 -8.06
C PHE A 337 26.64 6.76 -7.41
N TYR A 338 25.79 6.35 -6.48
CA TYR A 338 24.81 7.27 -5.91
C TYR A 338 25.47 8.36 -5.05
N ALA A 339 26.53 8.02 -4.32
CA ALA A 339 27.35 8.97 -3.57
C ALA A 339 28.08 9.96 -4.48
N SER A 340 28.55 9.54 -5.66
CA SER A 340 29.21 10.46 -6.61
C SER A 340 28.24 11.48 -7.21
N GLN A 341 26.96 11.11 -7.34
CA GLN A 341 25.91 12.00 -7.86
C GLN A 341 25.25 12.87 -6.79
N THR A 342 25.31 12.48 -5.51
CA THR A 342 24.56 13.15 -4.43
C THR A 342 25.44 13.40 -3.19
N GLN A 343 25.63 14.66 -2.80
CA GLN A 343 26.57 15.03 -1.73
C GLN A 343 26.07 14.73 -0.30
N HIS A 344 24.75 14.63 -0.09
CA HIS A 344 24.15 14.49 1.26
C HIS A 344 23.00 13.47 1.33
N ARG A 345 22.92 12.52 0.39
CA ARG A 345 21.88 11.48 0.41
C ARG A 345 22.51 10.13 0.71
N ARG A 346 21.79 9.29 1.46
CA ARG A 346 22.17 7.91 1.75
C ARG A 346 21.08 6.98 1.27
N VAL A 347 21.48 5.85 0.70
CA VAL A 347 20.56 4.79 0.27
C VAL A 347 20.32 3.86 1.45
N THR A 348 19.08 3.41 1.60
CA THR A 348 18.72 2.32 2.50
C THR A 348 18.08 1.21 1.68
N TRP A 349 18.67 0.02 1.70
CA TRP A 349 18.16 -1.11 0.94
C TRP A 349 16.96 -1.76 1.63
N ILE A 350 15.96 -2.16 0.84
CA ILE A 350 14.75 -2.82 1.34
C ILE A 350 14.63 -4.23 0.73
N PRO A 351 15.26 -5.25 1.33
CA PRO A 351 15.24 -6.62 0.79
C PRO A 351 13.84 -7.23 0.71
N ALA A 352 12.90 -6.72 1.51
CA ALA A 352 11.49 -7.16 1.49
C ALA A 352 10.80 -6.88 0.14
N LEU A 353 11.20 -5.78 -0.54
CA LEU A 353 10.63 -5.35 -1.81
C LEU A 353 11.44 -5.83 -3.02
N GLY A 354 12.70 -6.21 -2.81
CA GLY A 354 13.56 -6.69 -3.89
C GLY A 354 13.00 -7.97 -4.51
N THR A 355 13.11 -8.07 -5.82
CA THR A 355 12.73 -9.23 -6.62
C THR A 355 13.98 -9.87 -7.22
N ALA A 356 14.04 -11.20 -7.17
CA ALA A 356 15.15 -11.98 -7.70
C ALA A 356 14.61 -13.15 -8.54
N SER A 357 15.30 -13.42 -9.65
CA SER A 357 15.08 -14.60 -10.49
C SER A 357 16.19 -15.61 -10.23
N VAL A 358 15.86 -16.72 -9.59
CA VAL A 358 16.80 -17.79 -9.24
C VAL A 358 16.55 -18.99 -10.14
N SER A 359 17.51 -19.32 -11.01
CA SER A 359 17.46 -20.56 -11.79
C SER A 359 17.93 -21.74 -10.94
N ALA A 360 17.11 -22.79 -10.86
CA ALA A 360 17.45 -24.03 -10.18
C ALA A 360 17.36 -25.21 -11.15
N MET A 361 18.28 -26.16 -11.01
CA MET A 361 18.31 -27.38 -11.80
C MET A 361 17.82 -28.56 -10.93
N PHE A 362 16.63 -29.06 -11.25
CA PHE A 362 16.09 -30.33 -10.74
C PHE A 362 16.19 -31.38 -11.85
N GLN A 363 15.14 -32.21 -12.03
CA GLN A 363 14.98 -33.01 -13.26
C GLN A 363 14.87 -32.14 -14.52
N LYS A 364 14.30 -30.95 -14.36
CA LYS A 364 14.22 -29.90 -15.39
C LYS A 364 14.69 -28.58 -14.78
N ARG A 365 15.16 -27.67 -15.64
CA ARG A 365 15.47 -26.29 -15.24
C ARG A 365 14.18 -25.54 -14.90
N HIS A 366 14.14 -24.93 -13.73
CA HIS A 366 13.07 -24.05 -13.29
C HIS A 366 13.65 -22.68 -12.91
N ASP A 367 12.91 -21.63 -13.24
CA ASP A 367 13.28 -20.25 -12.95
C ASP A 367 12.29 -19.70 -11.90
N PHE A 368 12.77 -19.50 -10.67
CA PHE A 368 11.98 -19.03 -9.54
C PHE A 368 12.02 -17.51 -9.42
N ILE A 369 10.86 -16.85 -9.44
CA ILE A 369 10.75 -15.44 -9.09
C ILE A 369 10.35 -15.34 -7.62
N CYS A 370 11.18 -14.74 -6.81
CA CYS A 370 10.99 -14.65 -5.36
C CYS A 370 11.52 -13.32 -4.82
N ASN A 371 11.22 -12.99 -3.56
CA ASN A 371 11.79 -11.81 -2.93
C ASN A 371 13.28 -12.04 -2.55
N THR A 372 14.02 -10.99 -2.20
CA THR A 372 15.45 -11.10 -1.88
C THR A 372 15.72 -12.05 -0.71
N TYR A 373 14.89 -12.05 0.34
CA TYR A 373 15.04 -12.99 1.47
C TYR A 373 14.89 -14.44 1.02
N GLN A 374 13.85 -14.75 0.24
CA GLN A 374 13.61 -16.07 -0.33
C GLN A 374 14.76 -16.52 -1.23
N ALA A 375 15.31 -15.62 -2.04
CA ALA A 375 16.48 -15.91 -2.86
C ALA A 375 17.69 -16.26 -1.99
N CYS A 376 17.97 -15.49 -0.93
CA CYS A 376 19.06 -15.80 -0.01
C CYS A 376 18.90 -17.17 0.65
N VAL A 377 17.68 -17.52 1.09
CA VAL A 377 17.37 -18.85 1.64
C VAL A 377 17.66 -19.95 0.62
N LEU A 378 17.24 -19.79 -0.64
CA LEU A 378 17.51 -20.78 -1.69
C LEU A 378 19.01 -20.95 -1.95
N LEU A 379 19.76 -19.85 -1.93
CA LEU A 379 21.20 -19.86 -2.20
C LEU A 379 21.99 -20.58 -1.09
N LEU A 380 21.49 -20.66 0.14
CA LEU A 380 22.13 -21.46 1.21
C LEU A 380 22.14 -22.96 0.92
N PHE A 381 21.19 -23.45 0.13
CA PHE A 381 21.16 -24.85 -0.27
C PHE A 381 22.09 -25.15 -1.45
N ASN A 382 22.80 -24.13 -1.96
CA ASN A 382 23.87 -24.36 -2.93
C ASN A 382 25.12 -24.89 -2.23
N TRP A 383 25.88 -25.70 -2.96
CA TRP A 383 27.17 -26.18 -2.49
C TRP A 383 28.19 -25.04 -2.51
N GLU A 384 28.72 -24.65 -1.35
CA GLU A 384 29.52 -23.42 -1.19
C GLU A 384 30.92 -23.45 -1.83
N SER A 385 31.31 -24.50 -2.57
CA SER A 385 32.58 -24.48 -3.31
C SER A 385 32.62 -25.44 -4.52
N ALA A 386 33.38 -25.05 -5.54
CA ALA A 386 33.71 -25.92 -6.68
C ALA A 386 34.46 -27.19 -6.26
N HIS A 387 35.21 -27.12 -5.16
CA HIS A 387 35.92 -28.26 -4.56
C HIS A 387 34.96 -29.33 -4.04
N GLN A 388 33.91 -28.94 -3.30
CA GLN A 388 32.92 -29.89 -2.82
C GLN A 388 32.07 -30.48 -3.97
N ARG A 389 31.92 -29.77 -5.10
CA ARG A 389 31.35 -30.34 -6.33
C ARG A 389 32.24 -31.45 -6.91
N SER A 390 33.56 -31.22 -6.99
CA SER A 390 34.49 -32.21 -7.54
C SER A 390 34.67 -33.43 -6.63
N GLU A 391 34.66 -33.25 -5.31
CA GLU A 391 34.76 -34.36 -4.35
C GLU A 391 33.46 -35.19 -4.30
N ALA A 392 32.29 -34.56 -4.43
CA ALA A 392 31.01 -35.28 -4.50
C ALA A 392 30.88 -36.10 -5.79
N GLU A 393 31.36 -35.58 -6.93
CA GLU A 393 31.42 -36.33 -8.19
C GLU A 393 32.35 -37.56 -8.10
N GLN A 394 33.34 -37.53 -7.21
CA GLN A 394 34.30 -38.61 -7.00
C GLN A 394 33.87 -39.64 -5.93
N ASN A 395 33.02 -39.24 -4.96
CA ASN A 395 32.71 -40.04 -3.76
C ASN A 395 31.27 -40.62 -3.68
N GLY A 396 30.42 -40.48 -4.71
CA GLY A 396 29.12 -41.17 -4.78
C GLY A 396 27.96 -40.30 -5.27
N PRO A 397 26.69 -40.75 -5.15
CA PRO A 397 25.54 -39.98 -5.61
C PRO A 397 25.40 -38.67 -4.82
N ARG A 398 25.11 -37.58 -5.53
CA ARG A 398 24.87 -36.24 -5.00
C ARG A 398 23.92 -36.25 -3.80
N VAL A 399 24.38 -35.81 -2.63
CA VAL A 399 23.56 -35.61 -1.42
C VAL A 399 23.35 -34.12 -1.21
N ASP A 400 22.12 -33.64 -1.41
CA ASP A 400 21.80 -32.23 -1.16
C ASP A 400 21.91 -31.89 0.35
N PRO A 401 22.41 -30.69 0.73
CA PRO A 401 22.62 -30.34 2.12
C PRO A 401 21.30 -30.27 2.91
N GLN A 402 21.31 -30.80 4.12
CA GLN A 402 20.23 -30.64 5.09
C GLN A 402 20.59 -29.50 6.04
N LEU A 403 19.73 -28.49 6.12
CA LEU A 403 19.96 -27.29 6.93
C LEU A 403 18.97 -27.24 8.10
N SER A 404 19.49 -26.90 9.28
CA SER A 404 18.64 -26.62 10.45
C SER A 404 18.15 -25.16 10.44
N LEU A 405 17.07 -24.84 11.16
CA LEU A 405 16.64 -23.44 11.29
C LEU A 405 17.73 -22.57 11.92
N SER A 406 18.44 -23.10 12.91
CA SER A 406 19.54 -22.39 13.59
C SER A 406 20.68 -22.04 12.61
N THR A 407 21.00 -22.95 11.68
CA THR A 407 22.01 -22.71 10.64
C THR A 407 21.54 -21.63 9.67
N ILE A 408 20.27 -21.68 9.25
CA ILE A 408 19.71 -20.71 8.30
C ILE A 408 19.64 -19.30 8.92
N THR A 409 19.18 -19.20 10.16
CA THR A 409 19.08 -17.92 10.89
C THR A 409 20.45 -17.32 11.15
N ALA A 410 21.44 -18.12 11.57
CA ALA A 410 22.82 -17.68 11.77
C ALA A 410 23.47 -17.21 10.45
N ALA A 411 23.30 -17.96 9.36
CA ALA A 411 23.85 -17.61 8.06
C ALA A 411 23.26 -16.29 7.53
N LEU A 412 21.94 -16.12 7.63
CA LEU A 412 21.25 -14.94 7.09
C LEU A 412 21.16 -13.76 8.06
N GLY A 413 21.44 -13.94 9.35
CA GLY A 413 21.25 -12.91 10.38
C GLY A 413 19.77 -12.57 10.63
N LEU A 414 18.85 -13.49 10.36
CA LEU A 414 17.40 -13.29 10.49
C LEU A 414 16.88 -13.85 11.82
N ASP A 415 15.79 -13.27 12.32
CA ASP A 415 15.04 -13.83 13.45
C ASP A 415 14.26 -15.09 13.05
N ASP A 416 14.04 -15.98 14.01
CA ASP A 416 13.31 -17.24 13.83
C ASP A 416 11.93 -17.04 13.19
N ALA A 417 11.21 -15.98 13.54
CA ALA A 417 9.87 -15.75 13.03
C ALA A 417 9.90 -15.38 11.54
N THR A 418 10.82 -14.50 11.14
CA THR A 418 11.03 -14.15 9.73
C THR A 418 11.55 -15.33 8.92
N ALA A 419 12.53 -16.08 9.43
CA ALA A 419 13.08 -17.26 8.76
C ALA A 419 12.00 -18.34 8.53
N LYS A 420 11.18 -18.64 9.55
CA LYS A 420 10.03 -19.56 9.43
C LYS A 420 9.02 -19.08 8.39
N LYS A 421 8.71 -17.78 8.35
CA LYS A 421 7.81 -17.19 7.35
C LYS A 421 8.36 -17.32 5.92
N MET A 422 9.66 -17.10 5.72
CA MET A 422 10.29 -17.28 4.40
C MET A 422 10.32 -18.76 3.99
N LEU A 423 10.66 -19.66 4.91
CA LEU A 423 10.69 -21.09 4.66
C LEU A 423 9.30 -21.64 4.31
N ALA A 424 8.25 -21.16 4.98
CA ALA A 424 6.87 -21.54 4.73
C ALA A 424 6.47 -21.39 3.26
N SER A 425 6.98 -20.36 2.56
CA SER A 425 6.73 -20.14 1.13
C SER A 425 7.18 -21.30 0.23
N PHE A 426 8.14 -22.12 0.68
CA PHE A 426 8.71 -23.21 -0.12
C PHE A 426 8.15 -24.60 0.20
N PHE A 427 7.40 -24.78 1.29
CA PHE A 427 6.88 -26.10 1.69
C PHE A 427 5.38 -26.14 2.02
N LEU A 428 4.77 -25.03 2.46
CA LEU A 428 3.33 -24.94 2.77
C LEU A 428 2.49 -24.56 1.54
N GLY A 429 3.12 -24.25 0.41
CA GLY A 429 2.46 -23.83 -0.82
C GLY A 429 2.21 -24.93 -1.85
N ARG A 430 1.66 -24.52 -3.00
CA ARG A 430 1.51 -25.36 -4.19
C ARG A 430 2.84 -25.95 -4.68
N PHE A 431 3.94 -25.23 -4.43
CA PHE A 431 5.27 -25.59 -4.90
C PHE A 431 6.10 -26.07 -3.69
N LYS A 432 6.14 -27.39 -3.49
CA LYS A 432 6.94 -28.05 -2.44
C LYS A 432 8.41 -28.15 -2.87
N ILE A 433 9.08 -27.01 -2.97
CA ILE A 433 10.48 -26.90 -3.42
C ILE A 433 11.43 -27.39 -2.33
N ILE A 434 11.09 -27.13 -1.07
CA ILE A 434 11.81 -27.62 0.12
C ILE A 434 10.91 -28.61 0.86
N LYS A 435 11.49 -29.68 1.40
CA LYS A 435 10.86 -30.61 2.33
C LYS A 435 11.23 -30.25 3.76
N LYS A 436 10.23 -30.28 4.63
CA LYS A 436 10.42 -30.29 6.07
C LYS A 436 10.64 -31.74 6.50
N LEU A 437 11.84 -32.08 6.95
CA LEU A 437 12.22 -33.44 7.40
C LEU A 437 11.83 -33.66 8.86
N SER A 438 12.06 -32.64 9.69
CA SER A 438 11.67 -32.60 11.11
C SER A 438 11.22 -31.17 11.45
N ASP A 439 10.88 -30.90 12.71
CA ASP A 439 10.49 -29.54 13.10
C ASP A 439 11.55 -28.47 12.84
N ASP A 440 12.81 -28.88 12.79
CA ASP A 440 13.97 -28.00 12.65
C ASP A 440 14.82 -28.28 11.40
N ALA A 441 14.63 -29.41 10.69
CA ALA A 441 15.45 -29.79 9.55
C ALA A 441 14.74 -29.61 8.20
N TYR A 442 15.44 -28.99 7.25
CA TYR A 442 14.96 -28.67 5.91
C TYR A 442 15.92 -29.23 4.85
N ALA A 443 15.37 -29.73 3.75
CA ALA A 443 16.15 -30.23 2.62
C ALA A 443 15.49 -29.92 1.28
N VAL A 444 16.28 -29.81 0.22
CA VAL A 444 15.77 -29.61 -1.14
C VAL A 444 14.92 -30.81 -1.56
N ASN A 445 13.79 -30.57 -2.23
CA ASN A 445 13.00 -31.64 -2.82
C ASN A 445 13.58 -32.03 -4.19
N SER A 446 14.52 -32.98 -4.23
CA SER A 446 15.14 -33.44 -5.49
C SER A 446 14.14 -34.06 -6.49
N GLY A 447 12.97 -34.50 -6.00
CA GLY A 447 11.85 -35.00 -6.83
C GLY A 447 10.86 -33.93 -7.26
N PHE A 448 11.17 -32.64 -7.06
CA PHE A 448 10.29 -31.55 -7.47
C PHE A 448 10.12 -31.54 -9.00
N THR A 449 8.86 -31.52 -9.43
CA THR A 449 8.49 -31.35 -10.83
C THR A 449 7.33 -30.36 -10.93
N CYS A 450 7.38 -29.50 -11.95
CA CYS A 450 6.30 -28.59 -12.27
C CYS A 450 6.17 -28.50 -13.79
N LEU A 451 4.95 -28.33 -14.30
CA LEU A 451 4.73 -28.06 -15.72
C LEU A 451 5.28 -26.68 -16.11
N ASN A 452 5.22 -25.72 -15.19
CA ASN A 452 5.66 -24.36 -15.45
C ASN A 452 7.18 -24.24 -15.25
N ARG A 453 7.89 -23.79 -16.28
CA ARG A 453 9.32 -23.47 -16.20
C ARG A 453 9.57 -22.27 -15.28
N LYS A 454 8.74 -21.22 -15.39
CA LYS A 454 8.84 -20.00 -14.58
C LYS A 454 7.80 -20.04 -13.46
N ILE A 455 8.25 -19.97 -12.21
CA ILE A 455 7.40 -20.13 -11.03
C ILE A 455 7.54 -18.90 -10.14
N LYS A 456 6.45 -18.18 -9.90
CA LYS A 456 6.42 -17.07 -8.96
C LYS A 456 6.09 -17.60 -7.56
N ILE A 457 7.03 -17.43 -6.63
CA ILE A 457 6.88 -17.82 -5.25
C ILE A 457 6.06 -16.73 -4.54
N PRO A 458 4.95 -17.07 -3.85
CA PRO A 458 4.20 -16.08 -3.10
C PRO A 458 5.06 -15.45 -2.01
N THR A 459 5.17 -14.14 -2.02
CA THR A 459 5.74 -13.36 -0.92
C THR A 459 4.77 -13.44 0.27
N PRO A 460 5.24 -13.72 1.49
CA PRO A 460 4.41 -13.65 2.69
C PRO A 460 3.80 -12.25 2.78
N VAL A 461 2.46 -12.18 2.81
CA VAL A 461 1.73 -10.90 2.85
C VAL A 461 2.11 -10.19 4.15
N GLN A 462 2.74 -9.02 4.05
CA GLN A 462 2.91 -8.14 5.21
C GLN A 462 1.52 -7.62 5.62
N GLU A 463 1.13 -7.91 6.85
CA GLU A 463 -0.24 -7.73 7.35
C GLU A 463 -0.70 -6.27 7.29
N GLU A 464 -1.95 -6.07 6.85
CA GLU A 464 -2.66 -4.78 6.83
C GLU A 464 -2.87 -4.19 8.24
N VAL A 465 -2.68 -4.99 9.30
CA VAL A 465 -2.78 -4.60 10.72
C VAL A 465 -1.85 -3.43 11.04
N GLN A 466 -0.69 -3.35 10.40
CA GLN A 466 0.26 -2.23 10.61
C GLN A 466 -0.30 -0.88 10.12
N SER A 467 -1.22 -0.88 9.16
CA SER A 467 -1.77 0.38 8.62
C SER A 467 -2.66 1.12 9.62
N ARG A 468 -3.40 0.38 10.47
CA ARG A 468 -4.29 1.01 11.47
C ARG A 468 -3.50 1.63 12.63
N GLU A 469 -2.55 0.89 13.18
CA GLU A 469 -1.71 1.36 14.28
C GLU A 469 -0.93 2.62 13.87
N ARG A 470 -0.36 2.62 12.66
CA ARG A 470 0.31 3.80 12.09
C ARG A 470 -0.61 5.01 11.96
N VAL A 471 -1.85 4.81 11.51
CA VAL A 471 -2.83 5.91 11.45
C VAL A 471 -3.12 6.46 12.84
N GLU A 472 -3.21 5.61 13.86
CA GLU A 472 -3.43 6.05 15.25
C GLU A 472 -2.22 6.79 15.83
N GLU A 473 -0.99 6.39 15.49
CA GLU A 473 0.25 7.10 15.81
C GLU A 473 0.31 8.48 15.13
N ASP A 474 0.05 8.53 13.82
CA ASP A 474 0.03 9.76 13.03
C ASP A 474 -1.04 10.73 13.55
N ARG A 475 -2.22 10.23 13.93
CA ARG A 475 -3.28 11.02 14.59
C ARG A 475 -2.77 11.63 15.90
N SER A 476 -2.03 10.86 16.69
CA SER A 476 -1.48 11.34 17.97
C SER A 476 -0.49 12.48 17.78
N ILE A 477 0.43 12.34 16.81
CA ILE A 477 1.40 13.38 16.45
C ILE A 477 0.70 14.62 15.88
N ALA A 478 -0.30 14.43 15.00
CA ALA A 478 -1.07 15.53 14.41
C ALA A 478 -1.85 16.32 15.47
N ILE A 479 -2.42 15.63 16.46
CA ILE A 479 -3.10 16.25 17.61
C ILE A 479 -2.13 17.08 18.44
N GLU A 480 -0.98 16.52 18.82
CA GLU A 480 0.04 17.25 19.58
C GLU A 480 0.51 18.50 18.83
N ALA A 481 0.84 18.36 17.54
CA ALA A 481 1.25 19.48 16.71
C ALA A 481 0.16 20.55 16.58
N ALA A 482 -1.11 20.17 16.44
CA ALA A 482 -2.23 21.11 16.40
C ALA A 482 -2.38 21.87 17.72
N ILE A 483 -2.34 21.18 18.86
CA ILE A 483 -2.40 21.79 20.19
C ILE A 483 -1.27 22.81 20.36
N VAL A 484 -0.03 22.42 20.08
CA VAL A 484 1.14 23.31 20.23
C VAL A 484 1.02 24.53 19.31
N ARG A 485 0.61 24.37 18.05
CA ARG A 485 0.39 25.51 17.14
C ARG A 485 -0.65 26.49 17.66
N ILE A 486 -1.80 25.99 18.13
CA ILE A 486 -2.89 26.81 18.69
C ILE A 486 -2.40 27.55 19.93
N MET A 487 -1.82 26.82 20.89
CA MET A 487 -1.37 27.38 22.16
C MET A 487 -0.20 28.35 22.01
N LYS A 488 0.73 28.11 21.07
CA LYS A 488 1.82 29.03 20.75
C LYS A 488 1.31 30.37 20.22
N ALA A 489 0.25 30.34 19.40
CA ALA A 489 -0.36 31.53 18.82
C ALA A 489 -1.25 32.29 19.82
N ARG A 490 -2.01 31.57 20.65
CA ARG A 490 -3.03 32.14 21.55
C ARG A 490 -2.50 32.44 22.95
N LYS A 491 -1.39 31.83 23.34
CA LYS A 491 -0.70 31.88 24.65
C LYS A 491 -1.51 31.32 25.82
N THR A 492 -2.80 31.61 25.89
CA THR A 492 -3.73 31.13 26.91
C THR A 492 -5.04 30.71 26.28
N MET A 493 -5.62 29.59 26.69
CA MET A 493 -6.90 29.12 26.15
C MET A 493 -7.67 28.22 27.12
N GLN A 494 -9.00 28.34 27.14
CA GLN A 494 -9.85 27.46 27.92
C GLN A 494 -10.00 26.09 27.25
N HIS A 495 -10.17 25.03 28.06
CA HIS A 495 -10.26 23.66 27.57
C HIS A 495 -11.29 23.45 26.45
N GLN A 496 -12.52 23.95 26.61
CA GLN A 496 -13.58 23.76 25.60
C GLN A 496 -13.28 24.48 24.28
N GLN A 497 -12.68 25.68 24.35
CA GLN A 497 -12.27 26.42 23.16
C GLN A 497 -11.12 25.71 22.44
N LEU A 498 -10.14 25.20 23.20
CA LEU A 498 -9.02 24.43 22.66
C LEU A 498 -9.50 23.15 21.99
N LEU A 499 -10.42 22.41 22.62
CA LEU A 499 -11.03 21.22 22.00
C LEU A 499 -11.74 21.57 20.69
N ALA A 500 -12.55 22.64 20.67
CA ALA A 500 -13.25 23.06 19.47
C ALA A 500 -12.29 23.46 18.34
N GLU A 501 -11.22 24.20 18.65
CA GLU A 501 -10.24 24.62 17.67
C GLU A 501 -9.39 23.45 17.15
N VAL A 502 -9.01 22.50 18.00
CA VAL A 502 -8.34 21.25 17.60
C VAL A 502 -9.22 20.42 16.67
N LEU A 503 -10.51 20.24 17.02
CA LEU A 503 -11.46 19.51 16.18
C LEU A 503 -11.69 20.20 14.83
N SER A 504 -11.70 21.53 14.81
CA SER A 504 -11.82 22.32 13.58
C SER A 504 -10.59 22.16 12.68
N GLN A 505 -9.38 22.29 13.22
CA GLN A 505 -8.14 22.14 12.46
C GLN A 505 -7.94 20.71 11.93
N LEU A 506 -8.40 19.70 12.67
CA LEU A 506 -8.22 18.28 12.33
C LEU A 506 -9.47 17.65 11.70
N SER A 507 -10.28 18.43 10.99
CA SER A 507 -11.52 17.99 10.31
C SER A 507 -11.32 16.89 9.24
N PHE A 508 -10.08 16.56 8.92
CA PHE A 508 -9.70 15.47 8.02
C PHE A 508 -9.97 14.06 8.57
N PHE A 509 -9.98 13.93 9.91
CA PHE A 509 -10.49 12.76 10.62
C PHE A 509 -11.37 13.25 11.78
N LYS A 510 -11.92 12.33 12.59
CA LYS A 510 -12.63 12.71 13.81
C LYS A 510 -11.77 12.39 15.03
N PRO A 511 -11.00 13.35 15.58
CA PRO A 511 -10.19 13.11 16.76
C PRO A 511 -11.04 12.62 17.94
N ASN A 512 -10.58 11.57 18.62
CA ASN A 512 -11.22 11.11 19.85
C ASN A 512 -10.93 12.11 20.97
N PRO A 513 -11.95 12.71 21.63
CA PRO A 513 -11.72 13.65 22.74
C PRO A 513 -10.87 13.08 23.87
N LYS A 514 -10.96 11.77 24.12
CA LYS A 514 -10.11 11.08 25.12
C LYS A 514 -8.64 11.12 24.73
N LEU A 515 -8.34 10.97 23.44
CA LEU A 515 -6.97 11.04 22.92
C LEU A 515 -6.44 12.47 23.03
N ILE A 516 -7.23 13.49 22.68
CA ILE A 516 -6.84 14.90 22.86
C ILE A 516 -6.48 15.20 24.32
N LYS A 517 -7.31 14.74 25.27
CA LYS A 517 -7.01 14.90 26.70
C LYS A 517 -5.69 14.22 27.08
N LYS A 518 -5.47 12.97 26.66
CA LYS A 518 -4.20 12.24 26.90
C LYS A 518 -2.99 13.00 26.34
N ARG A 519 -3.13 13.63 25.17
CA ARG A 519 -2.07 14.44 24.54
C ARG A 519 -1.81 15.75 25.28
N LEU A 520 -2.84 16.39 25.83
CA LEU A 520 -2.68 17.58 26.67
C LEU A 520 -1.87 17.28 27.93
N GLU A 521 -2.17 16.20 28.65
CA GLU A 521 -1.38 15.82 29.84
C GLU A 521 0.08 15.56 29.46
N HIS A 522 0.32 14.86 28.35
CA HIS A 522 1.68 14.60 27.88
C HIS A 522 2.46 15.88 27.53
N LEU A 523 1.79 16.90 26.96
CA LEU A 523 2.41 18.19 26.68
C LEU A 523 2.67 19.01 27.95
N ILE A 524 1.91 18.79 29.02
CA ILE A 524 2.16 19.40 30.34
C ILE A 524 3.36 18.73 31.00
N GLU A 525 3.44 17.40 30.97
CA GLU A 525 4.60 16.64 31.47
C GLU A 525 5.91 17.04 30.79
N ARG A 526 5.83 17.43 29.51
CA ARG A 526 6.97 17.90 28.71
C ARG A 526 7.22 19.41 28.81
N GLU A 527 6.53 20.11 29.72
CA GLU A 527 6.69 21.54 29.98
C GLU A 527 6.40 22.45 28.77
N PHE A 528 5.62 21.98 27.79
CA PHE A 528 5.12 22.83 26.70
C PHE A 528 3.90 23.66 27.11
N LEU A 529 3.11 23.11 28.03
CA LEU A 529 1.89 23.71 28.55
C LEU A 529 1.89 23.62 30.08
N GLU A 530 1.22 24.55 30.73
CA GLU A 530 0.90 24.47 32.15
C GLU A 530 -0.59 24.76 32.36
N ARG A 531 -1.13 24.27 33.47
CA ARG A 531 -2.46 24.68 33.92
C ARG A 531 -2.33 25.92 34.79
N ASP A 532 -3.29 26.81 34.68
CA ASP A 532 -3.33 27.97 35.56
C ASP A 532 -3.53 27.53 37.03
N ALA A 533 -2.91 28.26 37.95
CA ALA A 533 -2.91 27.94 39.38
C ALA A 533 -4.29 28.09 40.02
N GLU A 534 -5.11 29.02 39.50
CA GLU A 534 -6.45 29.29 40.04
C GLU A 534 -7.53 28.51 39.27
N ASN A 535 -7.31 28.24 37.97
CA ASN A 535 -8.29 27.57 37.12
C ASN A 535 -7.70 26.41 36.30
N THR A 536 -7.99 25.19 36.73
CA THR A 536 -7.57 23.94 36.08
C THR A 536 -8.07 23.78 34.63
N ASN A 537 -9.10 24.52 34.22
CA ASN A 537 -9.65 24.52 32.85
C ASN A 537 -8.97 25.52 31.91
N LEU A 538 -8.04 26.33 32.42
CA LEU A 538 -7.26 27.28 31.64
C LEU A 538 -5.84 26.73 31.44
N TYR A 539 -5.39 26.69 30.18
CA TYR A 539 -4.03 26.30 29.83
C TYR A 539 -3.21 27.53 29.44
N ARG A 540 -1.94 27.54 29.80
CA ARG A 540 -0.93 28.53 29.37
C ARG A 540 0.21 27.83 28.64
N TYR A 541 0.71 28.48 27.60
CA TYR A 541 1.87 28.01 26.82
C TYR A 541 3.17 28.53 27.44
N VAL A 542 4.13 27.63 27.69
CA VAL A 542 5.34 27.93 28.51
C VAL A 542 6.68 27.76 27.78
N ALA A 543 6.70 27.22 26.56
CA ALA A 543 7.92 26.89 25.81
C ALA A 543 8.39 27.93 24.78
#